data_AF-C8Z8C2-F1
#
_entry.id   AF-C8Z8C2-F1
#
_cell.length_a   1.000
_cell.length_b   1.000
_cell.length_c   1.000
_cell.angle_alpha   90.00
_cell.angle_beta   90.00
_cell.angle_gamma   90.00
#
_symmetry.space_group_name_H-M   'P 1'
#
loop_
_entity.id
_entity.type
_entity.pdbx_description
1 polymer ?
#
loop_
_entity_poly.entity_id
_entity_poly.type
_entity_poly.pdbx_seq_one_letter_code
_entity_poly.pdbx_strand_id
1 'polypeptide(L)'
;MPGHELEDVINQRLNLYDVLELPTPLDVHTIYDDLPQIKRKYRTLALKYHPDKHPDNPSIIHKFHLLSTATNILTNADVRPHYDRWLIEFLRKTNDIERNKLIQKLEESESSTIPTTTPHPDLLQIQRHGELLRKLKHFNLPYGDWKHLNTQDQENASQHPYYDCSTLRIVLDNFLQSNNKSNCLSHLRNQVFITLSANEIYDIYFSERNNYSKDDSIIIYTVFDTPITAQHVFRNWSSGNLIPTVKDISPLIPLHYYSDFNLETELNDDIARLVSNEPILLD
;
A
#
# COMPACT_ATOMS: atom_id res chain seq x y z
N MET A 1 -4.45 49.74 23.71
CA MET A 1 -3.97 48.55 24.43
C MET A 1 -3.96 47.41 23.41
N PRO A 2 -2.84 46.69 23.23
CA PRO A 2 -2.67 45.72 22.13
C PRO A 2 -3.68 44.55 22.14
N GLY A 3 -4.38 44.31 23.25
CA GLY A 3 -5.43 43.28 23.35
C GLY A 3 -6.71 43.59 22.57
N HIS A 4 -7.15 44.85 22.47
CA HIS A 4 -8.38 45.20 21.76
C HIS A 4 -8.23 45.03 20.24
N GLU A 5 -7.04 45.32 19.71
CA GLU A 5 -6.72 45.14 18.29
C GLU A 5 -6.74 43.67 17.88
N LEU A 6 -6.38 42.74 18.78
CA LEU A 6 -6.44 41.30 18.53
C LEU A 6 -7.90 40.80 18.43
N GLU A 7 -8.76 41.21 19.36
CA GLU A 7 -10.17 40.83 19.37
C GLU A 7 -10.88 41.33 18.11
N ASP A 8 -10.60 42.56 17.68
CA ASP A 8 -11.15 43.13 16.44
C ASP A 8 -10.72 42.33 15.20
N VAL A 9 -9.45 41.93 15.13
CA VAL A 9 -8.91 41.10 14.03
C VAL A 9 -9.57 39.72 13.99
N ILE A 10 -9.74 39.09 15.16
CA ILE A 10 -10.41 37.78 15.29
C ILE A 10 -11.88 37.88 14.88
N ASN A 11 -12.58 38.93 15.33
CA ASN A 11 -13.99 39.17 15.01
C ASN A 11 -14.20 39.42 13.52
N GLN A 12 -13.28 40.16 12.89
CA GLN A 12 -13.29 40.44 11.45
C GLN A 12 -12.73 39.29 10.61
N ARG A 13 -12.24 38.21 11.24
CA ARG A 13 -11.65 37.02 10.60
C ARG A 13 -10.51 37.37 9.63
N LEU A 14 -9.70 38.35 9.97
CA LEU A 14 -8.62 38.83 9.10
C LEU A 14 -7.38 37.95 9.21
N ASN A 15 -6.82 37.55 8.07
CA ASN A 15 -5.53 36.88 8.02
C ASN A 15 -4.38 37.90 7.87
N LEU A 16 -3.70 38.19 8.98
CA LEU A 16 -2.58 39.13 9.06
C LEU A 16 -1.35 38.69 8.25
N TYR A 17 -1.15 37.38 8.03
CA TYR A 17 -0.06 36.88 7.18
C TYR A 17 -0.33 37.22 5.71
N ASP A 18 -1.57 37.06 5.24
CA ASP A 18 -1.98 37.43 3.88
C ASP A 18 -1.85 38.94 3.65
N VAL A 19 -2.20 39.76 4.66
CA VAL A 19 -2.05 41.22 4.61
C VAL A 19 -0.58 41.63 4.38
N LEU A 20 0.37 40.89 4.94
CA LEU A 20 1.81 41.10 4.76
C LEU A 20 2.40 40.32 3.58
N GLU A 21 1.58 39.61 2.82
CA GLU A 21 2.00 38.73 1.71
C GLU A 21 3.05 37.71 2.18
N LEU A 22 2.78 37.10 3.33
CA LEU A 22 3.56 36.04 3.96
C LEU A 22 2.76 34.74 3.96
N PRO A 23 3.43 33.59 3.83
CA PRO A 23 2.75 32.29 3.96
C PRO A 23 2.30 32.05 5.39
N THR A 24 1.32 31.17 5.54
CA THR A 24 0.65 30.94 6.82
C THR A 24 1.41 29.92 7.67
N PRO A 25 1.22 29.92 9.00
CA PRO A 25 1.82 28.91 9.88
C PRO A 25 1.42 27.45 9.58
N LEU A 26 0.37 27.23 8.78
CA LEU A 26 -0.07 25.89 8.37
C LEU A 26 0.78 25.32 7.22
N ASP A 27 1.50 26.18 6.49
CA ASP A 27 2.33 25.79 5.35
C ASP A 27 3.61 25.10 5.84
N VAL A 28 3.58 23.76 5.87
CA VAL A 28 4.57 22.83 6.47
C VAL A 28 6.02 23.06 6.02
N HIS A 29 6.24 23.76 4.92
CA HIS A 29 7.58 23.97 4.33
C HIS A 29 8.36 25.17 4.84
N THR A 30 7.80 25.95 5.76
CA THR A 30 8.46 27.19 6.16
C THR A 30 8.36 27.46 7.65
N ILE A 31 9.46 27.18 8.34
CA ILE A 31 9.72 27.62 9.71
C ILE A 31 9.97 29.13 9.65
N TYR A 32 8.92 29.95 9.69
CA TYR A 32 9.04 31.41 9.78
C TYR A 32 9.12 31.85 11.22
N ASP A 33 10.35 31.89 11.73
CA ASP A 33 10.64 32.58 13.00
C ASP A 33 11.55 33.80 12.83
N ASP A 34 11.47 34.42 11.66
CA ASP A 34 12.20 35.64 11.36
C ASP A 34 11.31 36.88 11.48
N LEU A 35 11.16 37.39 12.72
CA LEU A 35 10.81 38.79 12.99
C LEU A 35 11.45 39.81 12.00
N PRO A 36 12.72 39.66 11.55
CA PRO A 36 13.29 40.53 10.52
C PRO A 36 12.54 40.50 9.18
N GLN A 37 11.95 39.38 8.78
CA GLN A 37 11.22 39.26 7.51
C GLN A 37 9.86 39.98 7.58
N ILE A 38 9.14 39.85 8.69
CA ILE A 38 7.89 40.57 8.97
C ILE A 38 8.13 42.09 8.88
N LYS A 39 9.17 42.57 9.56
CA LYS A 39 9.56 44.00 9.54
C LYS A 39 9.98 44.46 8.14
N ARG A 40 10.69 43.61 7.38
CA ARG A 40 11.12 43.92 6.02
C ARG A 40 9.91 44.08 5.07
N LYS A 41 8.99 43.12 5.08
CA LYS A 41 7.78 43.14 4.24
C LYS A 41 6.91 44.35 4.55
N TYR A 42 6.72 44.65 5.83
CA TYR A 42 6.01 45.86 6.24
C TYR A 42 6.64 47.14 5.69
N ARG A 43 7.96 47.33 5.82
CA ARG A 43 8.62 48.52 5.27
C ARG A 43 8.38 48.67 3.77
N THR A 44 8.47 47.56 3.02
CA THR A 44 8.22 47.56 1.58
C THR A 44 6.77 47.93 1.25
N LEU A 45 5.79 47.34 1.95
CA LEU A 45 4.37 47.59 1.71
C LEU A 45 3.91 48.96 2.23
N ALA A 46 4.43 49.42 3.36
CA ALA A 46 4.15 50.73 3.95
C ALA A 46 4.62 51.87 3.04
N LEU A 47 5.78 51.72 2.38
CA LEU A 47 6.27 52.70 1.38
C LEU A 47 5.43 52.74 0.11
N LYS A 48 4.82 51.61 -0.26
CA LYS A 48 3.93 51.46 -1.42
C LYS A 48 2.55 52.05 -1.15
N TYR A 49 2.02 51.84 0.06
CA TYR A 49 0.68 52.27 0.46
C TYR A 49 0.69 53.47 1.40
N HIS A 50 1.73 54.31 1.35
CA HIS A 50 1.85 55.46 2.25
C HIS A 50 0.77 56.51 1.95
N PRO A 51 0.07 57.04 2.97
CA PRO A 51 -1.02 58.00 2.77
C PRO A 51 -0.55 59.29 2.07
N ASP A 52 0.68 59.74 2.33
CA ASP A 52 1.29 60.93 1.70
C ASP A 52 1.38 60.83 0.16
N LYS A 53 1.62 59.63 -0.38
CA LYS A 53 1.69 59.42 -1.84
C LYS A 53 0.31 59.29 -2.48
N HIS A 54 -0.72 59.04 -1.67
CA HIS A 54 -2.07 58.71 -2.12
C HIS A 54 -3.14 59.33 -1.20
N PRO A 55 -3.19 60.67 -1.09
CA PRO A 55 -4.04 61.37 -0.12
C PRO A 55 -5.55 61.20 -0.39
N ASP A 56 -5.96 61.03 -1.64
CA ASP A 56 -7.38 60.98 -2.02
C ASP A 56 -7.98 59.56 -2.07
N ASN A 57 -7.20 58.53 -1.71
CA ASN A 57 -7.61 57.13 -1.83
C ASN A 57 -7.90 56.49 -0.45
N PRO A 58 -9.16 56.46 0.01
CA PRO A 58 -9.51 55.91 1.33
C PRO A 58 -9.14 54.42 1.47
N SER A 59 -9.18 53.65 0.37
CA SER A 59 -8.78 52.23 0.36
C SER A 59 -7.29 52.03 0.66
N ILE A 60 -6.43 52.97 0.27
CA ILE A 60 -4.98 52.91 0.54
C ILE A 60 -4.71 53.22 2.00
N ILE A 61 -5.41 54.22 2.54
CA ILE A 61 -5.35 54.57 3.96
C ILE A 61 -5.79 53.38 4.82
N HIS A 62 -6.89 52.72 4.46
CA HIS A 62 -7.37 51.53 5.15
C HIS A 62 -6.35 50.37 5.08
N LYS A 63 -5.76 50.11 3.91
CA LYS A 63 -4.73 49.07 3.75
C LYS A 63 -3.47 49.39 4.57
N PHE A 64 -3.06 50.66 4.64
CA PHE A 64 -1.94 51.10 5.48
C PHE A 64 -2.21 50.84 6.97
N HIS A 65 -3.43 51.15 7.43
CA HIS A 65 -3.85 50.85 8.79
C HIS A 65 -3.78 49.34 9.08
N LEU A 66 -4.30 48.50 8.18
CA LEU A 66 -4.22 47.03 8.29
C LEU A 66 -2.78 46.51 8.31
N LEU A 67 -1.86 47.09 7.54
CA LEU A 67 -0.44 46.74 7.57
C LEU A 67 0.19 47.08 8.93
N SER A 68 -0.20 48.20 9.52
CA SER A 68 0.26 48.63 10.84
C SER A 68 -0.27 47.73 11.95
N THR A 69 -1.55 47.34 11.91
CA THR A 69 -2.13 46.42 12.90
C THR A 69 -1.53 45.01 12.76
N ALA A 70 -1.37 44.52 11.53
CA ALA A 70 -0.75 43.22 11.26
C ALA A 70 0.66 43.12 11.85
N THR A 71 1.50 44.14 11.63
CA THR A 71 2.85 44.15 12.21
C THR A 71 2.90 44.31 13.71
N ASN A 72 2.01 45.12 14.29
CA ASN A 72 1.94 45.29 15.74
C ASN A 72 1.66 43.95 16.44
N ILE A 73 0.66 43.21 15.94
CA ILE A 73 0.26 41.91 16.50
C ILE A 73 1.31 40.84 16.24
N LEU A 74 1.83 40.72 15.00
CA LEU A 74 2.78 39.66 14.62
C LEU A 74 4.20 39.89 15.15
N THR A 75 4.55 41.12 15.57
CA THR A 75 5.86 41.41 16.20
C THR A 75 5.82 41.20 17.72
N ASN A 76 4.63 41.22 18.33
CA ASN A 76 4.47 41.09 19.77
C ASN A 76 4.48 39.62 20.21
N ALA A 77 5.46 39.24 21.02
CA ALA A 77 5.66 37.87 21.48
C ALA A 77 4.52 37.32 22.36
N ASP A 78 3.78 38.18 23.05
CA ASP A 78 2.69 37.75 23.93
C ASP A 78 1.39 37.51 23.13
N VAL A 79 1.14 38.35 22.12
CA VAL A 79 -0.12 38.37 21.36
C VAL A 79 -0.07 37.44 20.14
N ARG A 80 1.09 37.32 19.47
CA ARG A 80 1.29 36.49 18.27
C ARG A 80 0.86 35.02 18.49
N PRO A 81 1.24 34.31 19.58
CA PRO A 81 0.87 32.92 19.76
C PRO A 81 -0.64 32.69 19.89
N HIS A 82 -1.36 33.66 20.46
CA HIS A 82 -2.81 33.61 20.61
C HIS A 82 -3.50 33.77 19.25
N TYR A 83 -3.02 34.72 18.44
CA TYR A 83 -3.47 34.91 17.07
C TYR A 83 -3.17 33.68 16.19
N ASP A 84 -1.94 33.16 16.24
CA ASP A 84 -1.51 32.02 15.42
C ASP A 84 -2.34 30.76 15.72
N ARG A 85 -2.64 30.50 17.00
CA ARG A 85 -3.50 29.38 17.40
C ARG A 85 -4.91 29.52 16.82
N TRP A 86 -5.51 30.69 16.96
CA TRP A 86 -6.84 30.96 16.40
C TRP A 86 -6.84 30.81 14.87
N LEU A 87 -5.83 31.34 14.18
CA LEU A 87 -5.72 31.28 12.72
C LEU A 87 -5.58 29.82 12.24
N ILE A 88 -4.76 29.01 12.89
CA ILE A 88 -4.59 27.58 12.55
C ILE A 88 -5.92 26.83 12.70
N GLU A 89 -6.64 27.03 13.82
CA GLU A 89 -7.94 26.39 14.03
C GLU A 89 -8.98 26.86 13.00
N PHE A 90 -8.98 28.14 12.68
CA PHE A 90 -9.87 28.73 11.68
C PHE A 90 -9.63 28.11 10.30
N LEU A 91 -8.36 28.08 9.83
CA LEU A 91 -7.99 27.54 8.53
C LEU A 91 -8.28 26.03 8.40
N ARG A 92 -8.07 25.26 9.48
CA ARG A 92 -8.43 23.84 9.50
C ARG A 92 -9.93 23.65 9.31
N LYS A 93 -10.75 24.38 10.07
CA LYS A 93 -12.22 24.32 9.95
C LYS A 93 -12.70 24.71 8.55
N THR A 94 -12.15 25.76 7.94
CA THR A 94 -12.54 26.16 6.58
C THR A 94 -12.18 25.09 5.56
N ASN A 95 -10.97 24.54 5.64
CA ASN A 95 -10.52 23.47 4.74
C ASN A 95 -11.36 22.21 4.89
N ASP A 96 -11.74 21.86 6.12
CA ASP A 96 -12.63 20.72 6.40
C ASP A 96 -14.04 20.93 5.82
N ILE A 97 -14.58 22.15 5.92
CA ILE A 97 -15.88 22.50 5.31
C ILE A 97 -15.81 22.39 3.79
N GLU A 98 -14.75 22.90 3.14
CA GLU A 98 -14.57 22.81 1.70
C GLU A 98 -14.41 21.36 1.25
N ARG A 99 -13.61 20.58 1.97
CA ARG A 99 -13.46 19.14 1.76
C ARG A 99 -14.80 18.43 1.83
N ASN A 100 -15.61 18.70 2.85
CA ASN A 100 -16.93 18.08 3.02
C ASN A 100 -17.89 18.43 1.89
N LYS A 101 -17.85 19.68 1.39
CA LYS A 101 -18.64 20.08 0.19
C LYS A 101 -18.22 19.31 -1.06
N LEU A 102 -16.90 19.09 -1.25
CA LEU A 102 -16.40 18.31 -2.37
C LEU A 102 -16.83 16.84 -2.28
N ILE A 103 -16.80 16.26 -1.07
CA ILE A 103 -17.28 14.90 -0.80
C ILE A 103 -18.77 14.79 -1.13
N GLN A 104 -19.59 15.70 -0.63
CA GLN A 104 -21.03 15.70 -0.91
C GLN A 104 -21.31 15.80 -2.41
N LYS A 105 -20.59 16.66 -3.13
CA LYS A 105 -20.73 16.80 -4.58
C LYS A 105 -20.36 15.51 -5.32
N LEU A 106 -19.35 14.78 -4.84
CA LEU A 106 -18.98 13.46 -5.38
C LEU A 106 -20.11 12.45 -5.15
N GLU A 107 -20.62 12.34 -3.92
CA GLU A 107 -21.73 11.42 -3.58
C GLU A 107 -22.99 11.72 -4.39
N GLU A 108 -23.35 12.99 -4.58
CA GLU A 108 -24.46 13.43 -5.44
C GLU A 108 -24.21 13.03 -6.91
N SER A 109 -22.97 13.17 -7.39
CA SER A 109 -22.63 12.75 -8.75
C SER A 109 -22.72 11.23 -8.93
N GLU A 110 -22.19 10.44 -7.99
CA GLU A 110 -22.21 8.97 -8.00
C GLU A 110 -23.63 8.42 -7.88
N SER A 111 -24.47 9.03 -7.02
CA SER A 111 -25.87 8.64 -6.88
C SER A 111 -26.74 9.03 -8.08
N SER A 112 -26.40 10.12 -8.79
CA SER A 112 -27.11 10.55 -10.01
C SER A 112 -26.73 9.75 -11.26
N THR A 113 -25.58 9.07 -11.26
CA THR A 113 -25.20 8.16 -12.34
C THR A 113 -25.95 6.84 -12.22
N ILE A 114 -26.84 6.58 -13.17
CA ILE A 114 -27.45 5.25 -13.37
C ILE A 114 -26.31 4.27 -13.69
N PRO A 115 -26.23 3.08 -13.05
CA PRO A 115 -25.20 2.09 -13.38
C PRO A 115 -25.47 1.57 -14.79
N THR A 116 -24.87 2.17 -15.80
CA THR A 116 -24.68 1.52 -17.09
C THR A 116 -23.65 0.44 -16.89
N THR A 117 -24.14 -0.79 -16.68
CA THR A 117 -23.34 -2.01 -16.59
C THR A 117 -22.72 -2.32 -17.96
N THR A 118 -21.76 -1.51 -18.40
CA THR A 118 -20.63 -2.07 -19.13
C THR A 118 -19.73 -2.69 -18.07
N PRO A 119 -19.33 -3.97 -18.18
CA PRO A 119 -18.41 -4.57 -17.22
C PRO A 119 -17.07 -3.85 -17.39
N HIS A 120 -16.87 -2.82 -16.57
CA HIS A 120 -15.56 -2.22 -16.39
C HIS A 120 -14.65 -3.35 -15.88
N PRO A 121 -13.44 -3.52 -16.45
CA PRO A 121 -12.51 -4.53 -15.96
C PRO A 121 -12.34 -4.34 -14.46
N ASP A 122 -12.52 -5.43 -13.73
CA ASP A 122 -12.64 -5.47 -12.27
C ASP A 122 -11.49 -4.69 -11.61
N LEU A 123 -11.75 -3.43 -11.25
CA LEU A 123 -10.75 -2.52 -10.70
C LEU A 123 -10.16 -3.06 -9.39
N LEU A 124 -10.90 -3.94 -8.72
CA LEU A 124 -10.46 -4.65 -7.53
C LEU A 124 -9.25 -5.54 -7.81
N GLN A 125 -9.19 -6.18 -8.97
CA GLN A 125 -8.04 -7.01 -9.37
C GLN A 125 -6.80 -6.14 -9.59
N ILE A 126 -6.96 -5.01 -10.29
CA ILE A 126 -5.87 -4.06 -10.55
C ILE A 126 -5.38 -3.44 -9.23
N GLN A 127 -6.30 -3.09 -8.32
CA GLN A 127 -5.97 -2.55 -7.01
C GLN A 127 -5.21 -3.55 -6.16
N ARG A 128 -5.72 -4.79 -6.02
CA ARG A 128 -5.05 -5.87 -5.26
C ARG A 128 -3.67 -6.15 -5.82
N HIS A 129 -3.52 -6.16 -7.14
CA HIS A 129 -2.23 -6.34 -7.80
C HIS A 129 -1.26 -5.19 -7.48
N GLY A 130 -1.72 -3.93 -7.54
CA GLY A 130 -0.91 -2.78 -7.17
C GLY A 130 -0.52 -2.74 -5.67
N GLU A 131 -1.38 -3.22 -4.78
CA GLU A 131 -1.06 -3.40 -3.36
C GLU A 131 0.00 -4.49 -3.14
N LEU A 132 -0.12 -5.63 -3.82
CA LEU A 132 0.87 -6.70 -3.80
C LEU A 132 2.23 -6.20 -4.26
N LEU A 133 2.32 -5.48 -5.38
CA LEU A 133 3.58 -4.94 -5.89
C LEU A 133 4.24 -3.97 -4.89
N ARG A 134 3.45 -3.14 -4.21
CA ARG A 134 3.95 -2.23 -3.17
C ARG A 134 4.48 -3.00 -1.96
N LYS A 135 3.81 -4.08 -1.54
CA LYS A 135 4.27 -4.96 -0.46
C LYS A 135 5.58 -5.65 -0.85
N LEU A 136 5.66 -6.26 -2.03
CA LEU A 136 6.89 -6.92 -2.49
C LEU A 136 8.07 -5.94 -2.51
N LYS A 137 7.86 -4.73 -3.03
CA LYS A 137 8.87 -3.66 -3.02
C LYS A 137 9.26 -3.26 -1.59
N HIS A 138 8.30 -3.12 -0.68
CA HIS A 138 8.57 -2.75 0.72
C HIS A 138 9.43 -3.80 1.43
N PHE A 139 9.20 -5.09 1.16
CA PHE A 139 9.93 -6.21 1.76
C PHE A 139 11.17 -6.65 0.98
N ASN A 140 11.60 -5.90 -0.05
CA ASN A 140 12.70 -6.27 -0.96
C ASN A 140 12.58 -7.68 -1.57
N LEU A 141 11.35 -8.14 -1.77
CA LEU A 141 11.09 -9.43 -2.40
C LEU A 141 11.19 -9.29 -3.93
N PRO A 142 11.80 -10.25 -4.64
CA PRO A 142 11.91 -10.21 -6.08
C PRO A 142 10.52 -10.28 -6.72
N TYR A 143 10.19 -9.27 -7.51
CA TYR A 143 9.04 -9.28 -8.41
C TYR A 143 9.37 -10.22 -9.59
N GLY A 144 8.44 -11.11 -9.96
CA GLY A 144 8.59 -12.03 -11.10
C GLY A 144 8.74 -11.33 -12.45
N ASP A 145 8.59 -12.08 -13.54
CA ASP A 145 8.78 -11.56 -14.90
C ASP A 145 7.52 -10.79 -15.35
N TRP A 146 7.37 -9.55 -14.88
CA TRP A 146 6.20 -8.68 -15.07
C TRP A 146 5.80 -8.43 -16.54
N LYS A 147 6.64 -8.82 -17.51
CA LYS A 147 6.36 -8.70 -18.93
C LYS A 147 5.38 -9.76 -19.45
N HIS A 148 5.26 -10.90 -18.79
CA HIS A 148 4.46 -12.03 -19.25
C HIS A 148 3.66 -12.66 -18.11
N LEU A 149 2.76 -11.87 -17.51
CA LEU A 149 1.73 -12.36 -16.58
C LEU A 149 0.73 -13.24 -17.34
N ASN A 150 1.07 -14.51 -17.55
CA ASN A 150 0.09 -15.49 -18.02
C ASN A 150 -0.59 -16.12 -16.80
N THR A 151 -1.41 -15.32 -16.12
CA THR A 151 -2.00 -15.65 -14.81
C THR A 151 -3.03 -16.79 -14.89
N GLN A 152 -3.58 -17.09 -16.07
CA GLN A 152 -4.68 -18.06 -16.22
C GLN A 152 -4.34 -19.46 -15.72
N ASP A 153 -3.13 -19.97 -16.01
CA ASP A 153 -2.71 -21.29 -15.55
C ASP A 153 -2.48 -21.34 -14.04
N GLN A 154 -1.92 -20.26 -13.45
CA GLN A 154 -1.74 -20.16 -12.00
C GLN A 154 -3.07 -19.92 -11.26
N GLU A 155 -4.00 -19.18 -11.85
CA GLU A 155 -5.33 -18.93 -11.31
C GLU A 155 -6.17 -20.21 -11.23
N ASN A 156 -6.07 -21.09 -12.23
CA ASN A 156 -6.74 -22.40 -12.19
C ASN A 156 -6.11 -23.32 -11.14
N ALA A 157 -4.78 -23.37 -11.08
CA ALA A 157 -4.06 -24.18 -10.10
C ALA A 157 -4.30 -23.74 -8.64
N SER A 158 -4.40 -22.43 -8.39
CA SER A 158 -4.62 -21.85 -7.05
C SER A 158 -6.04 -22.01 -6.52
N GLN A 159 -7.01 -22.41 -7.36
CA GLN A 159 -8.34 -22.81 -6.89
C GLN A 159 -8.33 -24.14 -6.12
N HIS A 160 -7.22 -24.88 -6.16
CA HIS A 160 -7.07 -26.12 -5.41
C HIS A 160 -7.14 -25.88 -3.88
N PRO A 161 -7.98 -26.59 -3.12
CA PRO A 161 -8.20 -26.34 -1.68
C PRO A 161 -6.91 -26.40 -0.84
N TYR A 162 -5.95 -27.22 -1.27
CA TYR A 162 -4.69 -27.47 -0.58
C TYR A 162 -3.49 -26.99 -1.41
N TYR A 163 -3.66 -25.97 -2.25
CA TYR A 163 -2.64 -25.52 -3.19
C TYR A 163 -1.23 -25.39 -2.58
N ASP A 164 -1.10 -24.69 -1.44
CA ASP A 164 0.21 -24.42 -0.84
C ASP A 164 0.96 -25.68 -0.38
N CYS A 165 0.24 -26.67 0.16
CA CYS A 165 0.81 -27.90 0.71
C CYS A 165 0.81 -29.09 -0.27
N SER A 166 0.02 -29.01 -1.34
CA SER A 166 0.00 -29.98 -2.44
C SER A 166 0.91 -29.62 -3.60
N THR A 167 1.57 -28.45 -3.60
CA THR A 167 2.42 -28.02 -4.71
C THR A 167 3.89 -28.29 -4.44
N LEU A 168 4.53 -28.99 -5.36
CA LEU A 168 5.99 -29.18 -5.38
C LEU A 168 6.60 -28.42 -6.55
N ARG A 169 7.75 -27.80 -6.29
CA ARG A 169 8.66 -27.27 -7.30
C ARG A 169 9.60 -28.40 -7.73
N ILE A 170 9.55 -28.75 -9.00
CA ILE A 170 10.36 -29.80 -9.62
C ILE A 170 11.31 -29.16 -10.63
N VAL A 171 12.60 -29.48 -10.52
CA VAL A 171 13.62 -29.12 -11.50
C VAL A 171 13.89 -30.34 -12.37
N LEU A 172 13.57 -30.25 -13.65
CA LEU A 172 13.78 -31.31 -14.63
C LEU A 172 14.90 -30.95 -15.60
N ASP A 173 15.54 -31.96 -16.17
CA ASP A 173 16.32 -31.77 -17.39
C ASP A 173 15.46 -31.19 -18.51
N ASN A 174 16.01 -30.27 -19.29
CA ASN A 174 15.30 -29.69 -20.42
C ASN A 174 15.21 -30.73 -21.55
N PHE A 175 14.00 -30.94 -22.09
CA PHE A 175 13.71 -31.90 -23.14
C PHE A 175 12.92 -31.26 -24.29
N LEU A 176 12.81 -31.97 -25.42
CA LEU A 176 12.11 -31.45 -26.60
C LEU A 176 10.63 -31.18 -26.31
N GLN A 177 10.15 -29.99 -26.67
CA GLN A 177 8.76 -29.54 -26.46
C GLN A 177 8.33 -29.45 -24.99
N SER A 178 9.29 -29.23 -24.09
CA SER A 178 9.06 -28.97 -22.67
C SER A 178 8.33 -27.64 -22.37
N ASN A 179 8.08 -26.82 -23.38
CA ASN A 179 7.27 -25.61 -23.28
C ASN A 179 5.77 -25.89 -23.36
N ASN A 180 5.36 -27.10 -23.74
CA ASN A 180 3.95 -27.47 -23.86
C ASN A 180 3.46 -28.23 -22.62
N LYS A 181 2.42 -27.70 -21.97
CA LYS A 181 1.78 -28.25 -20.77
C LYS A 181 1.36 -29.71 -20.94
N SER A 182 0.73 -30.08 -22.06
CA SER A 182 0.28 -31.46 -22.27
C SER A 182 1.43 -32.46 -22.38
N ASN A 183 2.49 -32.07 -23.09
CA ASN A 183 3.69 -32.90 -23.25
C ASN A 183 4.41 -33.07 -21.92
N CYS A 184 4.61 -31.99 -21.15
CA CYS A 184 5.20 -32.08 -19.82
C CYS A 184 4.39 -32.93 -18.86
N LEU A 185 3.07 -32.81 -18.89
CA LEU A 185 2.19 -33.55 -18.02
C LEU A 185 2.24 -35.06 -18.35
N SER A 186 2.26 -35.42 -19.63
CA SER A 186 2.48 -36.82 -20.05
C SER A 186 3.88 -37.34 -19.68
N HIS A 187 4.92 -36.51 -19.79
CA HIS A 187 6.28 -36.86 -19.37
C HIS A 187 6.34 -37.13 -17.85
N LEU A 188 5.74 -36.25 -17.05
CA LEU A 188 5.67 -36.42 -15.60
C LEU A 188 4.95 -37.71 -15.21
N ARG A 189 3.79 -38.00 -15.81
CA ARG A 189 3.02 -39.22 -15.52
C ARG A 189 3.75 -40.49 -15.97
N ASN A 190 4.36 -40.49 -17.14
CA ASN A 190 4.87 -41.71 -17.77
C ASN A 190 6.34 -41.99 -17.49
N GLN A 191 7.14 -41.00 -17.09
CA GLN A 191 8.59 -41.14 -16.94
C GLN A 191 9.10 -40.75 -15.54
N VAL A 192 8.48 -39.76 -14.89
CA VAL A 192 8.93 -39.27 -13.58
C VAL A 192 8.19 -39.97 -12.44
N PHE A 193 6.87 -40.03 -12.52
CA PHE A 193 5.98 -40.51 -11.48
C PHE A 193 5.20 -41.77 -11.89
N ILE A 194 5.93 -42.76 -12.38
CA ILE A 194 5.37 -44.02 -12.92
C ILE A 194 4.54 -44.78 -11.89
N THR A 195 4.86 -44.62 -10.60
CA THR A 195 4.16 -45.28 -9.49
C THR A 195 2.84 -44.61 -9.10
N LEU A 196 2.61 -43.37 -9.53
CA LEU A 196 1.39 -42.62 -9.21
C LEU A 196 0.29 -42.97 -10.21
N SER A 197 -0.96 -42.95 -9.76
CA SER A 197 -2.09 -43.09 -10.67
C SER A 197 -2.25 -41.82 -11.54
N ALA A 198 -2.87 -41.97 -12.71
CA ALA A 198 -2.99 -40.88 -13.69
C ALA A 198 -3.72 -39.62 -13.15
N ASN A 199 -4.53 -39.77 -12.10
CA ASN A 199 -5.35 -38.69 -11.55
C ASN A 199 -4.71 -37.97 -10.36
N GLU A 200 -3.52 -38.38 -9.90
CA GLU A 200 -2.90 -37.79 -8.70
C GLU A 200 -2.24 -36.43 -8.95
N ILE A 201 -2.03 -36.06 -10.21
CA ILE A 201 -1.56 -34.73 -10.61
C ILE A 201 -2.79 -33.91 -11.06
N TYR A 202 -3.12 -32.90 -10.27
CA TYR A 202 -4.23 -31.97 -10.51
C TYR A 202 -3.91 -31.01 -11.65
N ASP A 203 -2.81 -30.27 -11.54
CA ASP A 203 -2.38 -29.34 -12.58
C ASP A 203 -0.85 -29.09 -12.54
N ILE A 204 -0.32 -28.52 -13.62
CA ILE A 204 1.06 -28.05 -13.70
C ILE A 204 1.13 -26.64 -14.28
N TYR A 205 2.12 -25.87 -13.84
CA TYR A 205 2.46 -24.59 -14.44
C TYR A 205 3.98 -24.37 -14.43
N PHE A 206 4.44 -23.51 -15.32
CA PHE A 206 5.87 -23.30 -15.55
C PHE A 206 6.38 -22.08 -14.80
N SER A 207 7.67 -22.10 -14.41
CA SER A 207 8.32 -20.87 -13.97
C SER A 207 8.52 -19.92 -15.15
N GLU A 208 8.14 -18.66 -14.96
CA GLU A 208 8.40 -17.58 -15.94
C GLU A 208 9.89 -17.40 -16.25
N ARG A 209 10.77 -17.82 -15.32
CA ARG A 209 12.23 -17.72 -15.49
C ARG A 209 12.83 -18.79 -16.38
N ASN A 210 12.04 -19.76 -16.85
CA ASN A 210 12.53 -20.83 -17.72
C ASN A 210 12.96 -20.27 -19.08
N ASN A 211 14.22 -20.49 -19.46
CA ASN A 211 14.66 -20.26 -20.82
C ASN A 211 14.87 -21.59 -21.56
N TYR A 212 13.82 -22.08 -22.21
CA TYR A 212 13.81 -23.37 -22.91
C TYR A 212 14.88 -23.53 -24.00
N SER A 213 15.45 -22.43 -24.52
CA SER A 213 16.48 -22.48 -25.56
C SER A 213 17.92 -22.44 -25.03
N LYS A 214 18.12 -21.97 -23.79
CA LYS A 214 19.45 -21.74 -23.22
C LYS A 214 19.74 -22.59 -21.99
N ASP A 215 18.72 -22.95 -21.23
CA ASP A 215 18.89 -23.64 -19.96
C ASP A 215 18.86 -25.16 -20.16
N ASP A 216 19.79 -25.86 -19.52
CA ASP A 216 19.84 -27.33 -19.48
C ASP A 216 18.76 -27.94 -18.57
N SER A 217 18.08 -27.10 -17.77
CA SER A 217 17.01 -27.52 -16.87
C SER A 217 15.88 -26.52 -16.84
N ILE A 218 14.69 -27.03 -16.56
CA ILE A 218 13.45 -26.26 -16.47
C ILE A 218 12.84 -26.45 -15.09
N ILE A 219 12.15 -25.42 -14.61
CA ILE A 219 11.43 -25.43 -13.34
C ILE A 219 9.94 -25.55 -13.62
N ILE A 220 9.31 -26.57 -13.06
CA ILE A 220 7.88 -26.84 -13.16
C ILE A 220 7.31 -26.90 -11.75
N TYR A 221 6.15 -26.29 -11.56
CA TYR A 221 5.36 -26.45 -10.36
C TYR A 221 4.24 -27.45 -10.65
N THR A 222 4.18 -28.50 -9.84
CA THR A 222 3.22 -29.57 -9.97
C THR A 222 2.31 -29.57 -8.76
N VAL A 223 1.01 -29.38 -9.00
CA VAL A 223 -0.03 -29.44 -7.98
C VAL A 223 -0.59 -30.86 -7.97
N PHE A 224 -0.46 -31.53 -6.82
CA PHE A 224 -1.04 -32.85 -6.62
C PHE A 224 -2.46 -32.73 -6.07
N ASP A 225 -3.29 -33.75 -6.33
CA ASP A 225 -4.69 -33.79 -5.90
C ASP A 225 -4.84 -33.78 -4.37
N THR A 226 -3.86 -34.32 -3.64
CA THR A 226 -3.88 -34.33 -2.17
C THR A 226 -2.53 -33.96 -1.57
N PRO A 227 -2.51 -33.36 -0.37
CA PRO A 227 -1.24 -33.07 0.31
C PRO A 227 -0.48 -34.34 0.69
N ILE A 228 -1.20 -35.47 0.85
CA ILE A 228 -0.62 -36.78 1.16
C ILE A 228 0.22 -37.29 -0.03
N THR A 229 -0.30 -37.15 -1.26
CA THR A 229 0.45 -37.56 -2.46
C THR A 229 1.68 -36.69 -2.67
N ALA A 230 1.56 -35.37 -2.53
CA ALA A 230 2.71 -34.46 -2.55
C ALA A 230 3.77 -34.83 -1.49
N GLN A 231 3.33 -35.10 -0.26
CA GLN A 231 4.24 -35.52 0.81
C GLN A 231 4.93 -36.85 0.49
N HIS A 232 4.21 -37.84 -0.04
CA HIS A 232 4.79 -39.12 -0.43
C HIS A 232 5.85 -38.95 -1.52
N VAL A 233 5.57 -38.15 -2.55
CA VAL A 233 6.53 -37.81 -3.61
C VAL A 233 7.78 -37.15 -3.04
N PHE A 234 7.61 -36.11 -2.22
CA PHE A 234 8.73 -35.39 -1.62
C PHE A 234 9.55 -36.28 -0.69
N ARG A 235 8.90 -37.10 0.14
CA ARG A 235 9.59 -38.04 1.05
C ARG A 235 10.40 -39.05 0.27
N ASN A 236 9.82 -39.66 -0.76
CA ASN A 236 10.50 -40.64 -1.60
C ASN A 236 11.73 -40.05 -2.30
N TRP A 237 11.64 -38.79 -2.76
CA TRP A 237 12.80 -38.08 -3.29
C TRP A 237 13.84 -37.81 -2.21
N SER A 238 13.42 -37.24 -1.08
CA SER A 238 14.32 -36.86 0.03
C SER A 238 15.03 -38.06 0.68
N SER A 239 14.46 -39.27 0.59
CA SER A 239 15.10 -40.51 1.05
C SER A 239 16.20 -41.01 0.11
N GLY A 240 16.47 -40.31 -0.99
CA GLY A 240 17.56 -40.60 -1.92
C GLY A 240 17.18 -41.47 -3.12
N ASN A 241 15.89 -41.62 -3.44
CA ASN A 241 15.50 -42.28 -4.69
C ASN A 241 15.84 -41.39 -5.88
N LEU A 242 16.83 -41.79 -6.67
CA LEU A 242 17.20 -41.06 -7.88
C LEU A 242 16.17 -41.28 -8.98
N ILE A 243 15.62 -40.17 -9.48
CA ILE A 243 14.82 -40.13 -10.70
C ILE A 243 15.72 -39.51 -11.78
N PRO A 244 16.11 -40.24 -12.84
CA PRO A 244 17.18 -39.81 -13.75
C PRO A 244 17.01 -38.43 -14.39
N THR A 245 15.77 -38.00 -14.63
CA THR A 245 15.44 -36.72 -15.29
C THR A 245 15.17 -35.57 -14.33
N VAL A 246 15.17 -35.83 -13.01
CA VAL A 246 14.86 -34.85 -11.97
C VAL A 246 16.16 -34.45 -11.27
N LYS A 247 16.44 -33.14 -11.23
CA LYS A 247 17.59 -32.59 -10.50
C LYS A 247 17.25 -32.24 -9.06
N ASP A 248 16.02 -31.78 -8.81
CA ASP A 248 15.58 -31.30 -7.50
C ASP A 248 14.06 -31.37 -7.38
N ILE A 249 13.58 -31.69 -6.17
CA ILE A 249 12.17 -31.56 -5.78
C ILE A 249 12.15 -30.85 -4.43
N SER A 250 11.53 -29.68 -4.40
CA SER A 250 11.39 -28.84 -3.22
C SER A 250 9.92 -28.45 -3.01
N PRO A 251 9.45 -28.26 -1.78
CA PRO A 251 8.10 -27.74 -1.55
C PRO A 251 7.96 -26.31 -2.10
N LEU A 252 6.73 -25.92 -2.46
CA LEU A 252 6.43 -24.56 -2.92
C LEU A 252 6.83 -23.51 -1.88
N ILE A 253 6.46 -23.76 -0.61
CA ILE A 253 6.87 -22.94 0.51
C ILE A 253 8.11 -23.56 1.15
N PRO A 254 9.25 -22.85 1.20
CA PRO A 254 10.47 -23.40 1.79
C PRO A 254 10.28 -23.76 3.27
N LEU A 255 10.72 -24.97 3.65
CA LEU A 255 10.58 -25.48 5.02
C LEU A 255 11.30 -24.63 6.07
N HIS A 256 12.35 -23.91 5.69
CA HIS A 256 13.08 -23.05 6.63
C HIS A 256 12.25 -21.87 7.14
N TYR A 257 11.19 -21.46 6.43
CA TYR A 257 10.22 -20.49 6.95
C TYR A 257 9.43 -21.01 8.15
N TYR A 258 9.41 -22.32 8.34
CA TYR A 258 8.75 -23.02 9.44
C TYR A 258 9.77 -23.68 10.38
N SER A 259 11.01 -23.18 10.42
CA SER A 259 12.06 -23.73 11.29
C SER A 259 11.68 -23.75 12.78
N ASP A 260 10.78 -22.86 13.19
CA ASP A 260 10.24 -22.76 14.55
C ASP A 260 9.09 -23.75 14.85
N PHE A 261 8.55 -24.50 13.87
CA PHE A 261 7.43 -25.44 14.10
C PHE A 261 7.82 -26.67 14.93
N ASN A 262 9.11 -26.94 15.14
CA ASN A 262 9.58 -27.98 16.06
C ASN A 262 9.53 -27.52 17.53
N LEU A 263 9.10 -26.29 17.82
CA LEU A 263 8.75 -25.88 19.17
C LEU A 263 7.43 -26.54 19.55
N GLU A 264 7.51 -27.57 20.38
CA GLU A 264 6.37 -28.04 21.16
C GLU A 264 5.96 -26.89 22.09
N THR A 265 4.95 -26.12 21.67
CA THR A 265 4.33 -25.12 22.52
C THR A 265 3.17 -25.79 23.24
N GLU A 266 3.17 -25.73 24.56
CA GLU A 266 2.03 -26.17 25.35
C GLU A 266 0.81 -25.37 24.92
N LEU A 267 -0.26 -26.07 24.51
CA LEU A 267 -1.53 -25.44 24.18
C LEU A 267 -2.03 -24.70 25.41
N ASN A 268 -2.52 -23.48 25.22
CA ASN A 268 -3.26 -22.79 26.26
C ASN A 268 -4.36 -23.72 26.80
N ASP A 269 -4.50 -23.81 28.13
CA ASP A 269 -5.43 -24.71 28.81
C ASP A 269 -6.86 -24.67 28.23
N ASP A 270 -7.35 -23.49 27.84
CA ASP A 270 -8.67 -23.34 27.23
C ASP A 270 -8.77 -24.03 25.87
N ILE A 271 -7.72 -23.92 25.05
CA ILE A 271 -7.64 -24.55 23.73
C ILE A 271 -7.42 -26.05 23.87
N ALA A 272 -6.57 -26.47 24.82
CA ALA A 272 -6.34 -27.88 25.13
C ALA A 272 -7.64 -28.57 25.57
N ARG A 273 -8.45 -27.91 26.42
CA ARG A 273 -9.78 -28.39 26.84
C ARG A 273 -10.78 -28.46 25.68
N LEU A 274 -10.78 -27.47 24.79
CA LEU A 274 -11.63 -27.49 23.59
C LEU A 274 -11.28 -28.64 22.63
N VAL A 275 -9.99 -28.90 22.41
CA VAL A 275 -9.54 -30.00 21.55
C VAL A 275 -9.81 -31.37 22.19
N SER A 276 -9.71 -31.48 23.52
CA SER A 276 -10.01 -32.70 24.27
C SER A 276 -11.50 -32.89 24.60
N ASN A 277 -12.37 -31.94 24.23
CA ASN A 277 -13.79 -31.94 24.55
C ASN A 277 -14.08 -31.96 26.07
N GLU A 278 -13.20 -31.38 26.88
CA GLU A 278 -13.40 -31.23 28.32
C GLU A 278 -14.30 -30.02 28.65
N PRO A 279 -15.23 -30.13 29.61
CA PRO A 279 -16.15 -29.05 29.95
C PRO A 279 -15.41 -27.87 30.60
N ILE A 280 -15.70 -26.65 30.12
CA ILE A 280 -15.17 -25.41 30.68
C ILE A 280 -15.93 -25.12 32.00
N LEU A 281 -15.24 -25.23 33.13
CA LEU A 281 -15.74 -24.76 34.42
C LEU A 281 -15.54 -23.25 34.49
N LEU A 282 -16.64 -22.50 34.40
CA LEU A 282 -16.66 -21.07 34.68
C LEU A 282 -16.91 -20.88 36.18
N ASP A 283 -15.96 -20.28 36.89
CA ASP A 283 -16.13 -19.80 38.27
C ASP A 283 -17.11 -18.61 38.34
#